data_AF-A0A2U1MG54-F1
#
_entry.id   AF-A0A2U1MG54-F1
#
_cell.length_a   1.000
_cell.length_b   1.000
_cell.length_c   1.000
_cell.angle_alpha   90.00
_cell.angle_beta   90.00
_cell.angle_gamma   90.00
#
_symmetry.space_group_name_H-M   'P 1'
#
loop_
_entity.id
_entity.type
_entity.pdbx_description
1 polymer ?
#
loop_
_entity_poly.entity_id
_entity_poly.type
_entity_poly.pdbx_seq_one_letter_code
_entity_poly.pdbx_strand_id
1 'polypeptide(L)'
;METLAPSLWIDANVVDCWGAILNYEESAKKDPSPKKHAKKDPSPKRHFFLTGCITEAMVKGTIGKDEQWDIFSAEISAHLKNVDASKFLAEIELAFFPIQVSSHFYVVVFNIKKSVTSMIILDNSPQTYVAKYKDACDLLVSIL
;
A
#
# COMPACT_ATOMS: atom_id res chain seq x y z
N MET A 1 -2.97 5.67 -23.25
CA MET A 1 -3.20 6.05 -21.83
C MET A 1 -4.52 6.81 -21.74
N GLU A 2 -5.62 6.17 -22.18
CA GLU A 2 -6.96 6.79 -22.25
C GLU A 2 -7.65 6.88 -20.87
N THR A 3 -7.12 6.14 -19.89
CA THR A 3 -7.71 5.85 -18.57
C THR A 3 -7.63 6.99 -17.55
N LEU A 4 -7.13 8.16 -17.95
CA LEU A 4 -7.15 9.40 -17.15
C LEU A 4 -8.26 10.37 -17.55
N ALA A 5 -9.02 10.07 -18.62
CA ALA A 5 -10.12 10.91 -19.03
C ALA A 5 -11.23 10.91 -17.95
N PRO A 6 -11.87 12.06 -17.68
CA PRO A 6 -12.99 12.12 -16.77
C PRO A 6 -14.07 11.09 -17.14
N SER A 7 -14.70 10.50 -16.12
CA SER A 7 -15.77 9.50 -16.27
C SER A 7 -15.34 8.14 -16.84
N LEU A 8 -14.05 7.93 -17.16
CA LEU A 8 -13.52 6.59 -17.43
C LEU A 8 -12.96 5.95 -16.17
N TRP A 9 -13.02 4.62 -16.13
CA TRP A 9 -12.38 3.85 -15.06
C TRP A 9 -10.87 3.91 -15.21
N ILE A 10 -10.20 4.14 -14.08
CA ILE A 10 -8.75 4.07 -14.01
C ILE A 10 -8.34 2.61 -14.07
N ASP A 11 -7.32 2.31 -14.87
CA ASP A 11 -6.73 0.98 -14.96
C ASP A 11 -5.67 0.77 -13.86
N ALA A 12 -5.51 -0.46 -13.39
CA ALA A 12 -4.54 -0.80 -12.34
C ALA A 12 -3.11 -0.35 -12.70
N ASN A 13 -2.71 -0.45 -13.98
CA ASN A 13 -1.39 -0.02 -14.43
C ASN A 13 -1.16 1.48 -14.22
N VAL A 14 -2.21 2.30 -14.27
CA VAL A 14 -2.10 3.75 -13.99
C VAL A 14 -1.87 3.99 -12.50
N VAL A 15 -2.57 3.25 -11.64
CA VAL A 15 -2.39 3.32 -10.18
C VAL A 15 -0.96 2.89 -9.82
N ASP A 16 -0.48 1.80 -10.42
CA ASP A 16 0.87 1.29 -10.20
C ASP A 16 1.95 2.26 -10.68
N CYS A 17 1.76 2.86 -11.87
CA CYS A 17 2.63 3.92 -12.37
C CYS A 17 2.69 5.12 -11.41
N TRP A 18 1.55 5.51 -10.84
CA TRP A 18 1.50 6.59 -9.86
C TRP A 18 2.23 6.21 -8.56
N GLY A 19 2.04 5.00 -8.06
CA GLY A 19 2.79 4.47 -6.91
C GLY A 19 4.31 4.50 -7.14
N ALA A 20 4.77 4.13 -8.33
CA ALA A 20 6.18 4.19 -8.71
C ALA A 20 6.73 5.63 -8.72
N ILE A 21 5.97 6.61 -9.24
CA ILE A 21 6.33 8.03 -9.20
C ILE A 21 6.45 8.50 -7.74
N LEU A 22 5.49 8.17 -6.89
CA LEU A 22 5.50 8.56 -5.48
C LEU A 22 6.69 7.93 -4.72
N ASN A 23 7.04 6.68 -5.01
CA ASN A 23 8.25 6.05 -4.46
C ASN A 23 9.53 6.76 -4.91
N TYR A 24 9.61 7.14 -6.19
CA TYR A 24 10.74 7.92 -6.71
C TYR A 24 10.85 9.27 -6.00
N GLU A 25 9.75 10.00 -5.86
CA GLU A 25 9.71 11.27 -5.14
C GLU A 25 10.12 11.11 -3.67
N GLU A 26 9.66 10.05 -3.00
CA GLU A 26 10.06 9.75 -1.63
C GLU A 26 11.57 9.49 -1.51
N SER A 27 12.15 8.74 -2.45
CA SER A 27 13.60 8.47 -2.51
C SER A 27 14.44 9.72 -2.80
N ALA A 28 13.87 10.68 -3.53
CA ALA A 28 14.53 11.93 -3.90
C ALA A 28 14.47 13.00 -2.79
N LYS A 29 13.68 12.77 -1.72
CA LYS A 29 13.67 13.67 -0.56
C LYS A 29 15.04 13.70 0.08
N LYS A 30 15.69 14.87 -0.01
CA LYS A 30 16.90 15.13 0.77
C LYS A 30 16.53 15.11 2.25
N ASP A 31 17.32 14.42 3.07
CA ASP A 31 17.26 14.61 4.51
C ASP A 31 17.35 16.11 4.77
N PRO A 32 16.39 16.71 5.50
CA PRO A 32 16.45 18.12 5.80
C PRO A 32 17.77 18.36 6.52
N SER A 33 18.68 19.11 5.86
CA SER A 33 19.92 19.54 6.47
C SER A 33 19.58 20.09 7.85
N PRO A 34 20.32 19.73 8.92
CA PRO A 34 19.94 20.08 10.28
C PRO A 34 19.91 21.60 10.42
N LYS A 35 18.72 22.20 10.21
CA LYS A 35 18.50 23.61 10.44
C LYS A 35 18.51 23.75 11.95
N LYS A 36 19.50 24.48 12.47
CA LYS A 36 19.83 24.65 13.90
C LYS A 36 18.66 24.91 14.86
N HIS A 37 17.47 25.28 14.37
CA HIS A 37 16.30 25.60 15.21
C HIS A 37 14.93 25.14 14.67
N ALA A 38 14.85 24.16 13.75
CA ALA A 38 13.55 23.63 13.32
C ALA A 38 13.22 22.34 14.07
N LYS A 39 12.33 22.40 15.09
CA LYS A 39 11.54 21.24 15.52
C LYS A 39 10.59 20.89 14.37
N LYS A 40 11.06 20.15 13.38
CA LYS A 40 10.19 19.53 12.39
C LYS A 40 10.39 18.03 12.57
N ASP A 41 9.37 17.36 13.11
CA ASP A 41 9.38 15.90 13.12
C ASP A 41 9.64 15.44 11.68
N PRO A 42 10.55 14.48 11.46
CA PRO A 42 10.79 13.93 10.14
C PRO A 42 9.44 13.49 9.57
N SER A 43 9.13 13.87 8.33
CA SER A 43 7.94 13.32 7.68
C SER A 43 8.08 11.80 7.63
N PRO A 44 7.02 11.03 7.94
CA PRO A 44 7.09 9.58 7.88
C PRO A 44 7.54 9.15 6.49
N LYS A 45 8.51 8.22 6.42
CA LYS A 45 8.91 7.59 5.16
C LYS A 45 7.80 6.65 4.71
N ARG A 46 7.39 6.79 3.46
CA ARG A 46 6.23 6.11 2.87
C ARG A 46 6.68 5.20 1.74
N HIS A 47 6.00 4.09 1.54
CA HIS A 47 6.22 3.25 0.38
C HIS A 47 4.89 2.79 -0.21
N PHE A 48 4.82 2.79 -1.53
CA PHE A 48 3.64 2.48 -2.32
C PHE A 48 3.86 1.15 -3.05
N PHE A 49 3.10 0.13 -2.69
CA PHE A 49 3.12 -1.18 -3.32
C PHE A 49 2.22 -1.22 -4.56
N LEU A 50 2.41 -2.25 -5.38
CA LEU A 50 1.60 -2.48 -6.57
C LEU A 50 0.23 -3.04 -6.18
N THR A 51 -0.76 -2.78 -7.03
CA THR A 51 -2.12 -3.33 -6.92
C THR A 51 -2.15 -4.86 -6.91
N GLY A 52 -1.15 -5.51 -7.52
CA GLY A 52 -0.99 -6.97 -7.54
C GLY A 52 -0.58 -7.60 -6.22
N CYS A 53 0.00 -6.84 -5.28
CA CYS A 53 0.46 -7.41 -4.00
C CYS A 53 -0.69 -7.97 -3.16
N ILE A 54 -1.88 -7.37 -3.23
CA ILE A 54 -3.06 -7.82 -2.52
C ILE A 54 -4.22 -7.94 -3.51
N THR A 55 -4.58 -9.19 -3.83
CA THR A 55 -5.56 -9.47 -4.87
C THR A 55 -7.00 -9.47 -4.34
N GLU A 56 -7.97 -9.30 -5.24
CA GLU A 56 -9.39 -9.45 -4.89
C GLU A 56 -9.70 -10.84 -4.32
N ALA A 57 -9.04 -11.89 -4.82
CA ALA A 57 -9.23 -13.26 -4.35
C ALA A 57 -8.78 -13.45 -2.90
N MET A 58 -7.66 -12.81 -2.52
CA MET A 58 -7.25 -12.73 -1.12
C MET A 58 -8.35 -12.05 -0.33
N VAL A 59 -8.71 -10.81 -0.67
CA VAL A 59 -9.68 -10.00 0.09
C VAL A 59 -11.04 -10.68 0.26
N LYS A 60 -11.52 -11.38 -0.76
CA LYS A 60 -12.79 -12.12 -0.72
C LYS A 60 -12.69 -13.50 -0.04
N GLY A 61 -11.49 -13.93 0.33
CA GLY A 61 -11.25 -15.24 0.95
C GLY A 61 -11.56 -16.42 0.03
N THR A 62 -11.43 -16.24 -1.30
CA THR A 62 -11.75 -17.29 -2.28
C THR A 62 -10.59 -18.26 -2.53
N ILE A 63 -9.42 -18.00 -1.94
CA ILE A 63 -8.22 -18.85 -1.98
C ILE A 63 -7.76 -19.18 -0.56
N GLY A 64 -7.03 -20.29 -0.40
CA GLY A 64 -6.56 -20.77 0.89
C GLY A 64 -5.45 -19.90 1.49
N LYS A 65 -5.27 -19.92 2.82
CA LYS A 65 -4.28 -19.05 3.50
C LYS A 65 -2.84 -19.25 3.01
N ASP A 66 -2.43 -20.49 2.77
CA ASP A 66 -1.08 -20.79 2.28
C ASP A 66 -0.87 -20.19 0.88
N GLU A 67 -1.88 -20.31 0.00
CA GLU A 67 -1.86 -19.71 -1.33
C GLU A 67 -1.87 -18.17 -1.27
N GLN A 68 -2.61 -17.57 -0.34
CA GLN A 68 -2.57 -16.12 -0.11
C GLN A 68 -1.15 -15.68 0.27
N TRP A 69 -0.51 -16.40 1.18
CA TRP A 69 0.86 -16.10 1.62
C TRP A 69 1.87 -16.28 0.48
N ASP A 70 1.76 -17.35 -0.30
CA ASP A 70 2.66 -17.61 -1.43
C ASP A 70 2.59 -16.50 -2.48
N ILE A 71 1.38 -16.07 -2.87
CA ILE A 71 1.20 -14.97 -3.83
C ILE A 71 1.73 -13.66 -3.23
N PHE A 72 1.32 -13.31 -2.01
CA PHE A 72 1.75 -12.08 -1.35
C PHE A 72 3.27 -12.01 -1.23
N SER A 73 3.90 -13.07 -0.71
CA SER A 73 5.35 -13.12 -0.52
C SER A 73 6.13 -13.09 -1.84
N ALA A 74 5.61 -13.73 -2.90
CA ALA A 74 6.20 -13.68 -4.23
C ALA A 74 6.17 -12.25 -4.83
N GLU A 75 5.02 -11.57 -4.74
CA GLU A 75 4.86 -10.20 -5.24
C GLU A 75 5.75 -9.21 -4.48
N ILE A 76 5.81 -9.30 -3.15
CA ILE A 76 6.70 -8.47 -2.33
C ILE A 76 8.18 -8.76 -2.68
N SER A 77 8.55 -10.03 -2.84
CA SER A 77 9.92 -10.41 -3.19
C SER A 77 10.31 -9.91 -4.59
N ALA A 78 9.39 -9.97 -5.56
CA ALA A 78 9.60 -9.43 -6.89
C ALA A 78 9.77 -7.91 -6.87
N HIS A 79 8.93 -7.20 -6.10
CA HIS A 79 8.99 -5.75 -5.93
C HIS A 79 10.29 -5.29 -5.27
N LEU A 80 10.81 -6.08 -4.34
CA LEU A 80 12.02 -5.78 -3.56
C LEU A 80 13.28 -6.50 -4.05
N LYS A 81 13.26 -7.11 -5.24
CA LYS A 81 14.33 -8.01 -5.74
C LYS A 81 15.75 -7.44 -5.66
N ASN A 82 15.91 -6.13 -5.81
CA ASN A 82 17.21 -5.44 -5.77
C ASN A 82 17.36 -4.51 -4.56
N VAL A 83 16.55 -4.72 -3.52
CA VAL A 83 16.50 -3.90 -2.32
C VAL A 83 16.90 -4.77 -1.14
N ASP A 84 17.72 -4.21 -0.24
CA ASP A 84 17.92 -4.82 1.07
C ASP A 84 16.63 -4.68 1.88
N ALA A 85 15.86 -5.78 1.95
CA ALA A 85 14.57 -5.80 2.62
C ALA A 85 14.65 -5.39 4.10
N SER A 86 15.75 -5.73 4.78
CA SER A 86 15.94 -5.39 6.20
C SER A 86 16.09 -3.88 6.38
N LYS A 87 16.92 -3.25 5.53
CA LYS A 87 17.12 -1.80 5.52
C LYS A 87 15.85 -1.07 5.09
N PHE A 88 15.16 -1.60 4.08
CA PHE A 88 13.90 -1.07 3.57
C PHE A 88 12.83 -1.00 4.65
N LEU A 89 12.58 -2.11 5.35
CA LEU A 89 11.58 -2.17 6.43
C LEU A 89 11.96 -1.28 7.62
N ALA A 90 13.25 -1.12 7.92
CA ALA A 90 13.70 -0.22 8.98
C ALA A 90 13.45 1.27 8.65
N GLU A 91 13.48 1.62 7.37
CA GLU A 91 13.30 3.01 6.94
C GLU A 91 11.82 3.40 6.83
N ILE A 92 10.96 2.50 6.36
CA ILE A 92 9.55 2.79 6.08
C ILE A 92 8.73 2.84 7.36
N GLU A 93 7.87 3.86 7.45
CA GLU A 93 6.86 3.97 8.50
C GLU A 93 5.48 3.60 7.99
N LEU A 94 5.12 4.06 6.79
CA LEU A 94 3.79 3.84 6.21
C LEU A 94 3.89 3.04 4.91
N ALA A 95 3.23 1.88 4.87
CA ALA A 95 3.10 1.06 3.66
C ALA A 95 1.69 1.20 3.09
N PHE A 96 1.61 1.61 1.82
CA PHE A 96 0.37 1.82 1.08
C PHE A 96 0.15 0.67 0.10
N PHE A 97 -0.96 -0.04 0.26
CA PHE A 97 -1.41 -1.11 -0.62
C PHE A 97 -2.69 -0.65 -1.33
N PRO A 98 -2.62 -0.25 -2.61
CA PRO A 98 -3.81 -0.06 -3.41
C PRO A 98 -4.45 -1.43 -3.66
N ILE A 99 -5.76 -1.53 -3.44
CA ILE A 99 -6.54 -2.75 -3.63
C ILE A 99 -7.69 -2.46 -4.57
N GLN A 100 -7.88 -3.35 -5.55
CA GLN A 100 -9.04 -3.33 -6.43
C GLN A 100 -10.00 -4.46 -6.04
N VAL A 101 -11.24 -4.11 -5.71
CA VAL A 101 -12.32 -5.07 -5.49
C VAL A 101 -13.53 -4.64 -6.30
N SER A 102 -14.03 -5.53 -7.16
CA SER A 102 -15.24 -5.30 -7.95
C SER A 102 -15.22 -3.97 -8.71
N SER A 103 -14.07 -3.70 -9.37
CA SER A 103 -13.75 -2.47 -10.11
C SER A 103 -13.60 -1.18 -9.29
N HIS A 104 -13.67 -1.25 -7.96
CA HIS A 104 -13.45 -0.12 -7.07
C HIS A 104 -12.05 -0.16 -6.46
N PHE A 105 -11.32 0.96 -6.54
CA PHE A 105 -10.03 1.10 -5.88
C PHE A 105 -10.18 1.76 -4.50
N TYR A 106 -9.47 1.22 -3.52
CA TYR A 106 -9.22 1.85 -2.24
C TYR A 106 -7.78 1.58 -1.81
N VAL A 107 -7.28 2.29 -0.81
CA VAL A 107 -5.90 2.12 -0.34
C VAL A 107 -5.90 1.73 1.11
N VAL A 108 -5.19 0.66 1.43
CA VAL A 108 -4.92 0.24 2.80
C VAL A 108 -3.55 0.74 3.21
N VAL A 109 -3.47 1.39 4.36
CA VAL A 109 -2.24 2.01 4.88
C VAL A 109 -1.89 1.37 6.21
N PHE A 110 -0.74 0.70 6.28
CA PHE A 110 -0.19 0.14 7.52
C PHE A 110 0.86 1.07 8.10
N ASN A 111 0.78 1.35 9.40
CA ASN A 111 1.87 1.97 10.14
C ASN A 111 2.77 0.89 10.75
N ILE A 112 3.80 0.50 10.00
CA ILE A 112 4.71 -0.60 10.33
C ILE A 112 5.52 -0.31 11.60
N LYS A 113 5.82 0.96 11.90
CA LYS A 113 6.61 1.33 13.09
C LYS A 113 5.79 1.42 14.38
N LYS A 114 4.49 1.68 14.28
CA LYS A 114 3.60 1.78 15.44
C LYS A 114 3.08 0.42 15.88
N SER A 115 2.49 -0.33 14.95
CA SER A 115 1.96 -1.68 15.15
C SER A 115 1.54 -2.26 13.80
N VAL A 116 1.78 -3.54 13.56
CA VAL A 116 1.28 -4.26 12.38
C VAL A 116 -0.25 -4.23 12.27
N THR A 117 -0.95 -4.07 13.40
CA THR A 117 -2.41 -3.93 13.44
C THR A 117 -2.91 -2.49 13.24
N SER A 118 -2.01 -1.50 13.19
CA SER A 118 -2.36 -0.09 13.00
C SER A 118 -2.58 0.20 11.52
N MET A 119 -3.81 -0.04 11.06
CA MET A 119 -4.22 0.11 9.67
C MET A 119 -5.26 1.24 9.49
N ILE A 120 -5.19 1.94 8.37
CA ILE A 120 -6.20 2.92 7.91
C ILE A 120 -6.62 2.55 6.50
N ILE A 121 -7.93 2.62 6.21
CA ILE A 121 -8.44 2.50 4.84
C ILE A 121 -8.82 3.88 4.30
N LEU A 122 -8.26 4.22 3.14
CA LEU A 122 -8.59 5.39 2.37
C LEU A 122 -9.53 4.97 1.22
N ASP A 123 -10.80 5.28 1.37
CA ASP A 123 -11.85 4.99 0.40
C ASP A 123 -12.67 6.27 0.13
N ASN A 124 -12.88 6.58 -1.15
CA ASN A 124 -13.68 7.73 -1.58
C ASN A 124 -15.16 7.37 -1.84
N SER A 125 -15.57 6.14 -1.53
CA SER A 125 -16.96 5.70 -1.68
C SER A 125 -17.88 6.18 -0.53
N PRO A 126 -19.20 6.30 -0.76
CA PRO A 126 -20.14 6.85 0.21
C PRO A 126 -20.54 5.89 1.35
N GLN A 127 -20.05 4.65 1.38
CA GLN A 127 -20.44 3.64 2.37
C GLN A 127 -19.58 3.69 3.63
N THR A 128 -20.13 3.25 4.76
CA THR A 128 -19.37 3.18 6.03
C THR A 128 -18.37 2.03 6.02
N TYR A 129 -17.21 2.26 6.63
CA TYR A 129 -16.10 1.30 6.73
C TYR A 129 -16.53 -0.10 7.20
N VAL A 130 -17.30 -0.16 8.29
CA VAL A 130 -17.70 -1.42 8.94
C VAL A 130 -18.55 -2.28 8.02
N ALA A 131 -19.42 -1.67 7.21
CA ALA A 131 -20.31 -2.39 6.32
C ALA A 131 -19.58 -3.00 5.12
N LYS A 132 -18.45 -2.40 4.71
CA LYS A 132 -17.76 -2.75 3.46
C LYS A 132 -16.49 -3.58 3.66
N TYR A 133 -15.80 -3.42 4.79
CA TYR A 133 -14.40 -3.87 4.89
C TYR A 133 -14.07 -4.75 6.07
N LYS A 134 -14.98 -4.98 7.03
CA LYS A 134 -14.63 -5.69 8.28
C LYS A 134 -13.91 -7.02 8.03
N ASP A 135 -14.50 -7.91 7.23
CA ASP A 135 -13.94 -9.24 6.97
C ASP A 135 -12.64 -9.18 6.18
N ALA A 136 -12.55 -8.25 5.22
CA ALA A 136 -11.34 -7.96 4.46
C ALA A 136 -10.19 -7.50 5.37
N CYS A 137 -10.47 -6.62 6.35
CA CYS A 137 -9.47 -6.08 7.27
C CYS A 137 -8.89 -7.16 8.17
N ASP A 138 -9.73 -8.02 8.72
CA ASP A 138 -9.29 -9.12 9.58
C ASP A 138 -8.36 -10.07 8.81
N LEU A 139 -8.66 -10.32 7.53
CA LEU A 139 -7.79 -11.11 6.68
C LEU A 139 -6.46 -10.40 6.36
N LEU A 140 -6.49 -9.12 6.02
CA LEU A 140 -5.29 -8.34 5.72
C LEU A 140 -4.32 -8.28 6.91
N VAL A 141 -4.86 -8.12 8.12
CA VAL A 141 -4.07 -8.18 9.36
C VAL A 141 -3.48 -9.57 9.59
N SER A 142 -4.09 -10.64 9.08
CA SER A 142 -3.52 -11.99 9.19
C SER A 142 -2.42 -12.29 8.17
N ILE A 143 -2.34 -11.51 7.09
CA ILE A 143 -1.31 -11.64 6.04
C ILE A 143 -0.04 -10.85 6.41
N LEU A 144 -0.12 -9.83 7.27
CA LEU A 144 0.99 -8.93 7.63
C LEU A 144 1.48 -9.11 9.07
#